data_AF-A0A957NWY5-F1
#
_entry.id   AF-A0A957NWY5-F1
#
_cell.length_a   1.000
_cell.length_b   1.000
_cell.length_c   1.000
_cell.angle_alpha   90.00
_cell.angle_beta   90.00
_cell.angle_gamma   90.00
#
_symmetry.space_group_name_H-M   'P 1'
#
loop_
_entity.id
_entity.type
_entity.pdbx_description
1 polymer ?
#
loop_
_entity_poly.entity_id
_entity_poly.type
_entity_poly.pdbx_seq_one_letter_code
_entity_poly.pdbx_strand_id
1 'polypeptide(L)'
;TLLFAMMIVNVNLRRSGFFGLVSQRVLRWAHTPRQLLALLIGATGLLAALFLNDTIVLMLTPLVVEMTLALRRNPLPYLAALATAANIGSVATITGNPQNMIIGIASGISYVAFGRVLTPVAFLGLAATWVVIVLVYRDEFSRTALPTQDASVQNAPPVQPALLRQSLLATAGMLIGFGLGAPIPLCALAAAALLLVLQRGDPEQLFAEVDWALLVFFGGLFMVTGAVEHSGWSAQLFGILEPIAQRGVLSLSAVSVLLSNLISNVPAVLLFRPLIPDFAQPQQAWLTLAMATTLAGNLTLLGSVANLIVAELARGHGVELSFGEYLKTGPLITLLSLSWGIVWLWWVS
;
A
#
# COMPACT_ATOMS: atom_id res chain seq x y z
N THR A 1 15.05 5.32 -9.48
CA THR A 1 15.10 6.73 -9.01
C THR A 1 13.85 7.13 -8.25
N LEU A 2 12.63 6.91 -8.78
CA LEU A 2 11.38 7.22 -8.09
C LEU A 2 11.25 6.57 -6.70
N LEU A 3 11.52 5.25 -6.61
CA LEU A 3 11.48 4.51 -5.33
C LEU A 3 12.38 5.16 -4.27
N PHE A 4 13.64 5.39 -4.62
CA PHE A 4 14.62 6.03 -3.75
C PHE A 4 14.17 7.43 -3.27
N ALA A 5 13.65 8.25 -4.17
CA ALA A 5 13.16 9.58 -3.81
C ALA A 5 11.99 9.52 -2.82
N MET A 6 11.03 8.61 -3.04
CA MET A 6 9.91 8.38 -2.11
C MET A 6 10.38 7.86 -0.74
N MET A 7 11.40 7.00 -0.72
CA MET A 7 11.99 6.51 0.53
C MET A 7 12.66 7.63 1.33
N ILE A 8 13.37 8.56 0.68
CA ILE A 8 13.93 9.74 1.34
C ILE A 8 12.82 10.59 1.98
N VAL A 9 11.74 10.87 1.24
CA VAL A 9 10.59 11.63 1.76
C VAL A 9 9.97 10.92 2.97
N ASN A 10 9.82 9.60 2.89
CA ASN A 10 9.27 8.78 3.97
C ASN A 10 10.15 8.75 5.23
N VAL A 11 11.48 8.61 5.07
CA VAL A 11 12.44 8.67 6.19
C VAL A 11 12.38 10.03 6.89
N ASN A 12 12.27 11.11 6.11
CA ASN A 12 12.10 12.46 6.65
C ASN A 12 10.83 12.60 7.50
N LEU A 13 9.69 12.13 6.97
CA LEU A 13 8.42 12.12 7.71
C LEU A 13 8.52 11.29 8.99
N ARG A 14 9.19 10.13 8.94
CA ARG A 14 9.46 9.31 10.12
C ARG A 14 10.25 10.08 11.18
N ARG A 15 11.42 10.61 10.81
CA ARG A 15 12.28 11.40 11.71
C ARG A 15 11.59 12.62 12.30
N SER A 16 10.62 13.18 11.57
CA SER A 16 9.85 14.33 12.04
C SER A 16 8.84 14.01 13.15
N GLY A 17 8.54 12.73 13.37
CA GLY A 17 7.48 12.28 14.30
C GLY A 17 6.08 12.28 13.69
N PHE A 18 5.95 12.44 12.37
CA PHE A 18 4.65 12.51 11.67
C PHE A 18 3.76 11.28 11.95
N PHE A 19 4.29 10.07 11.81
CA PHE A 19 3.52 8.85 12.02
C PHE A 19 3.07 8.69 13.49
N GLY A 20 3.89 9.09 14.44
CA GLY A 20 3.52 9.14 15.85
C GLY A 20 2.35 10.10 16.11
N LEU A 21 2.37 11.29 15.48
CA LEU A 21 1.25 12.24 15.56
C LEU A 21 -0.05 11.68 14.99
N VAL A 22 0.02 10.99 13.86
CA VAL A 22 -1.15 10.33 13.25
C VAL A 22 -1.72 9.30 14.22
N SER A 23 -0.89 8.40 14.76
CA SER A 23 -1.34 7.37 15.70
C SER A 23 -1.94 7.97 16.98
N GLN A 24 -1.32 9.00 17.56
CA GLN A 24 -1.89 9.71 18.72
C GLN A 24 -3.23 10.39 18.39
N ARG A 25 -3.43 10.86 17.16
CA ARG A 25 -4.67 11.51 16.75
C ARG A 25 -5.78 10.48 16.50
N VAL A 26 -5.43 9.34 15.90
CA VAL A 26 -6.32 8.17 15.78
C VAL A 26 -6.78 7.73 17.17
N LEU A 27 -5.86 7.57 18.12
CA LEU A 27 -6.20 7.14 19.48
C LEU A 27 -7.09 8.14 20.22
N ARG A 28 -6.77 9.44 20.14
CA ARG A 28 -7.59 10.51 20.77
C ARG A 28 -9.02 10.56 20.25
N TRP A 29 -9.22 10.28 18.97
CA TRP A 29 -10.55 10.28 18.36
C TRP A 29 -11.30 8.96 18.51
N ALA A 30 -10.59 7.87 18.83
CA ALA A 30 -11.19 6.57 19.03
C ALA A 30 -11.84 6.47 20.42
N HIS A 31 -13.17 6.42 20.46
CA HIS A 31 -13.95 6.22 21.68
C HIS A 31 -14.44 4.76 21.81
N THR A 32 -14.51 4.03 20.68
CA THR A 32 -14.94 2.63 20.63
C THR A 32 -13.98 1.78 19.80
N PRO A 33 -13.90 0.45 20.01
CA PRO A 33 -13.06 -0.44 19.19
C PRO A 33 -13.40 -0.40 17.70
N ARG A 34 -14.69 -0.26 17.35
CA ARG A 34 -15.14 -0.15 15.95
C ARG A 34 -14.67 1.14 15.30
N GLN A 35 -14.70 2.24 16.05
CA GLN A 35 -14.20 3.54 15.61
C GLN A 35 -12.66 3.53 15.51
N LEU A 36 -11.97 2.90 16.46
CA LEU A 36 -10.52 2.71 16.39
C LEU A 36 -10.12 1.99 15.12
N LEU A 37 -10.80 0.89 14.80
CA LEU A 37 -10.58 0.13 13.57
C LEU A 37 -10.85 0.98 12.32
N ALA A 38 -11.96 1.72 12.28
CA ALA A 38 -12.29 2.58 11.15
C ALA A 38 -11.24 3.68 10.93
N LEU A 39 -10.81 4.34 12.00
CA LEU A 39 -9.79 5.38 11.96
C LEU A 39 -8.43 4.82 11.56
N LEU A 40 -8.07 3.62 12.04
CA LEU A 40 -6.86 2.93 11.64
C LEU A 40 -6.89 2.59 10.15
N ILE A 41 -7.95 1.93 9.66
CA ILE A 41 -8.12 1.58 8.24
C ILE A 41 -8.06 2.84 7.37
N GLY A 42 -8.77 3.89 7.75
CA GLY A 42 -8.80 5.16 7.00
C GLY A 42 -7.44 5.85 6.98
N ALA A 43 -6.76 5.94 8.13
CA ALA A 43 -5.43 6.54 8.23
C ALA A 43 -4.41 5.72 7.43
N THR A 44 -4.36 4.40 7.62
CA THR A 44 -3.46 3.50 6.90
C THR A 44 -3.72 3.56 5.40
N GLY A 45 -4.98 3.49 4.97
CA GLY A 45 -5.33 3.52 3.55
C GLY A 45 -4.97 4.85 2.89
N LEU A 46 -5.26 5.97 3.54
CA LEU A 46 -4.87 7.30 3.06
C LEU A 46 -3.35 7.45 3.01
N LEU A 47 -2.66 7.05 4.08
CA LEU A 47 -1.21 7.12 4.12
C LEU A 47 -0.58 6.21 3.07
N ALA A 48 -1.09 5.00 2.84
CA ALA A 48 -0.59 4.10 1.81
C ALA A 48 -0.95 4.54 0.38
N ALA A 49 -1.96 5.39 0.21
CA ALA A 49 -2.24 6.05 -1.06
C ALA A 49 -1.21 7.18 -1.33
N LEU A 50 -0.78 7.90 -0.29
CA LEU A 50 0.14 9.03 -0.44
C LEU A 50 1.62 8.60 -0.40
N PHE A 51 1.91 7.57 0.37
CA PHE A 51 3.22 7.06 0.69
C PHE A 51 3.29 5.57 0.34
N LEU A 52 4.49 5.08 0.02
CA LEU A 52 4.73 3.65 -0.24
C LEU A 52 4.12 2.76 0.86
N ASN A 53 3.25 1.83 0.48
CA ASN A 53 2.56 0.88 1.36
C ASN A 53 3.52 0.19 2.35
N ASP A 54 4.68 -0.26 1.88
CA ASP A 54 5.69 -0.98 2.67
C ASP A 54 6.23 -0.11 3.81
N THR A 55 6.42 1.19 3.56
CA THR A 55 6.83 2.13 4.62
C THR A 55 5.73 2.28 5.67
N ILE A 56 4.47 2.38 5.23
CA ILE A 56 3.34 2.58 6.14
C ILE A 56 3.16 1.37 7.04
N VAL A 57 3.25 0.15 6.52
CA VAL A 57 3.19 -1.05 7.38
C VAL A 57 4.38 -1.14 8.32
N LEU A 58 5.60 -0.82 7.87
CA LEU A 58 6.79 -0.85 8.73
C LEU A 58 6.65 0.12 9.91
N MET A 59 6.06 1.29 9.68
CA MET A 59 5.87 2.31 10.70
C MET A 59 4.68 2.07 11.61
N LEU A 60 3.54 1.70 11.05
CA LEU A 60 2.30 1.60 11.81
C LEU A 60 2.17 0.27 12.54
N THR A 61 2.84 -0.80 12.09
CA THR A 61 2.76 -2.10 12.78
C THR A 61 3.17 -2.03 14.25
N PRO A 62 4.38 -1.57 14.62
CA PRO A 62 4.77 -1.49 16.03
C PRO A 62 3.82 -0.59 16.83
N LEU A 63 3.42 0.55 16.25
CA LEU A 63 2.47 1.48 16.90
C LEU A 63 1.10 0.84 17.15
N VAL A 64 0.60 0.03 16.19
CA VAL A 64 -0.67 -0.69 16.32
C VAL A 64 -0.56 -1.79 17.38
N VAL A 65 0.55 -2.53 17.41
CA VAL A 65 0.78 -3.55 18.44
C VAL A 65 0.82 -2.92 19.82
N GLU A 66 1.65 -1.89 20.04
CA GLU A 66 1.75 -1.19 21.32
C GLU A 66 0.40 -0.62 21.75
N MET A 67 -0.31 0.05 20.84
CA MET A 67 -1.62 0.64 21.12
C MET A 67 -2.66 -0.41 21.51
N THR A 68 -2.73 -1.52 20.78
CA THR A 68 -3.72 -2.58 21.05
C THR A 68 -3.42 -3.33 22.34
N LEU A 69 -2.13 -3.61 22.63
CA LEU A 69 -1.71 -4.20 23.90
C LEU A 69 -1.97 -3.27 25.09
N ALA A 70 -1.68 -1.97 24.95
CA ALA A 70 -1.96 -0.96 25.97
C ALA A 70 -3.46 -0.85 26.27
N LEU A 71 -4.31 -0.96 25.24
CA LEU A 71 -5.77 -0.98 25.37
C LEU A 71 -6.32 -2.33 25.85
N ARG A 72 -5.45 -3.34 26.11
CA ARG A 72 -5.81 -4.72 26.47
C ARG A 72 -6.76 -5.37 25.46
N ARG A 73 -6.49 -5.14 24.18
CA ARG A 73 -7.27 -5.61 23.04
C ARG A 73 -6.51 -6.66 22.26
N ASN A 74 -7.24 -7.53 21.56
CA ASN A 74 -6.61 -8.48 20.66
C ASN A 74 -5.99 -7.72 19.45
N PRO A 75 -4.66 -7.77 19.25
CA PRO A 75 -3.98 -7.06 18.15
C PRO A 75 -4.30 -7.63 16.76
N LEU A 76 -4.64 -8.92 16.67
CA LEU A 76 -4.80 -9.66 15.41
C LEU A 76 -5.75 -9.00 14.40
N PRO A 77 -7.00 -8.62 14.75
CA PRO A 77 -7.89 -7.95 13.80
C PRO A 77 -7.36 -6.60 13.32
N TYR A 78 -6.65 -5.84 14.16
CA TYR A 78 -6.09 -4.55 13.79
C TYR A 78 -4.87 -4.69 12.87
N LEU A 79 -4.06 -5.74 13.05
CA LEU A 79 -2.93 -6.06 12.18
C LEU A 79 -3.39 -6.57 10.82
N ALA A 80 -4.40 -7.45 10.78
CA ALA A 80 -5.03 -7.86 9.52
C ALA A 80 -5.66 -6.66 8.79
N ALA A 81 -6.30 -5.75 9.54
CA ALA A 81 -6.82 -4.50 8.99
C ALA A 81 -5.71 -3.61 8.43
N LEU A 82 -4.61 -3.44 9.17
CA LEU A 82 -3.46 -2.64 8.76
C LEU A 82 -2.87 -3.15 7.43
N ALA A 83 -2.60 -4.46 7.36
CA ALA A 83 -2.03 -5.09 6.17
C ALA A 83 -2.96 -4.93 4.96
N THR A 84 -4.24 -5.27 5.13
CA THR A 84 -5.22 -5.21 4.03
C THR A 84 -5.54 -3.78 3.59
N ALA A 85 -5.65 -2.85 4.55
CA ALA A 85 -5.88 -1.44 4.28
C ALA A 85 -4.69 -0.77 3.58
N ALA A 86 -3.45 -1.15 3.91
CA ALA A 86 -2.28 -0.62 3.21
C ALA A 86 -2.28 -1.03 1.74
N ASN A 87 -2.56 -2.30 1.43
CA ASN A 87 -2.67 -2.77 0.05
C ASN A 87 -3.85 -2.08 -0.67
N ILE A 88 -5.05 -2.08 -0.09
CA ILE A 88 -6.25 -1.47 -0.73
C ILE A 88 -6.07 0.05 -0.91
N GLY A 89 -5.58 0.76 0.09
CA GLY A 89 -5.34 2.20 0.01
C GLY A 89 -4.37 2.55 -1.11
N SER A 90 -3.31 1.75 -1.28
CA SER A 90 -2.32 1.96 -2.33
C SER A 90 -2.87 1.83 -3.76
N VAL A 91 -4.04 1.19 -3.95
CA VAL A 91 -4.73 1.13 -5.25
C VAL A 91 -5.10 2.53 -5.76
N ALA A 92 -5.38 3.48 -4.86
CA ALA A 92 -5.91 4.78 -5.23
C ALA A 92 -4.94 5.65 -6.03
N THR A 93 -3.62 5.39 -6.00
CA THR A 93 -2.64 6.27 -6.64
C THR A 93 -1.49 5.51 -7.29
N ILE A 94 -0.80 6.20 -8.19
CA ILE A 94 0.42 5.70 -8.84
C ILE A 94 1.55 5.52 -7.82
N THR A 95 1.59 6.34 -6.76
CA THR A 95 2.68 6.34 -5.78
C THR A 95 2.47 5.40 -4.60
N GLY A 96 1.30 4.77 -4.48
CA GLY A 96 0.98 3.95 -3.33
C GLY A 96 1.83 2.69 -3.22
N ASN A 97 2.23 2.10 -4.34
CA ASN A 97 3.08 0.91 -4.36
C ASN A 97 3.96 0.83 -5.63
N PRO A 98 5.03 0.01 -5.61
CA PRO A 98 5.96 -0.10 -6.74
C PRO A 98 5.32 -0.60 -8.05
N GLN A 99 4.36 -1.53 -7.98
CA GLN A 99 3.69 -2.04 -9.18
C GLN A 99 2.84 -0.97 -9.88
N ASN A 100 2.14 -0.12 -9.12
CA ASN A 100 1.37 1.00 -9.66
C ASN A 100 2.28 2.08 -10.23
N MET A 101 3.48 2.27 -9.67
CA MET A 101 4.48 3.18 -10.25
C MET A 101 4.92 2.71 -11.64
N ILE A 102 5.15 1.41 -11.82
CA ILE A 102 5.50 0.82 -13.12
C ILE A 102 4.35 1.03 -14.11
N ILE A 103 3.11 0.75 -13.69
CA ILE A 103 1.91 0.96 -14.53
C ILE A 103 1.77 2.44 -14.91
N GLY A 104 1.91 3.36 -13.97
CA GLY A 104 1.80 4.80 -14.24
C GLY A 104 2.83 5.28 -15.24
N ILE A 105 4.09 4.84 -15.11
CA ILE A 105 5.17 5.19 -16.04
C ILE A 105 4.95 4.56 -17.42
N ALA A 106 4.54 3.29 -17.48
CA ALA A 106 4.37 2.57 -18.74
C ALA A 106 3.11 2.99 -19.52
N SER A 107 2.01 3.30 -18.81
CA SER A 107 0.74 3.68 -19.41
C SER A 107 0.64 5.15 -19.80
N GLY A 108 1.45 6.02 -19.19
CA GLY A 108 1.36 7.47 -19.37
C GLY A 108 0.07 8.09 -18.81
N ILE A 109 -0.74 7.34 -18.06
CA ILE A 109 -1.96 7.85 -17.43
C ILE A 109 -1.58 8.92 -16.41
N SER A 110 -2.24 10.09 -16.49
CA SER A 110 -2.00 11.17 -15.54
C SER A 110 -2.37 10.75 -14.12
N TYR A 111 -1.64 11.27 -13.12
CA TYR A 111 -1.86 10.95 -11.71
C TYR A 111 -3.32 11.15 -11.28
N VAL A 112 -3.93 12.26 -11.73
CA VAL A 112 -5.32 12.60 -11.44
C VAL A 112 -6.29 11.65 -12.15
N ALA A 113 -6.04 11.28 -13.41
CA ALA A 113 -6.91 10.36 -14.13
C ALA A 113 -6.89 8.96 -13.51
N PHE A 114 -5.70 8.47 -13.16
CA PHE A 114 -5.52 7.20 -12.44
C PHE A 114 -6.29 7.23 -11.11
N GLY A 115 -6.07 8.27 -10.30
CA GLY A 115 -6.71 8.39 -9.00
C GLY A 115 -8.23 8.57 -9.08
N ARG A 116 -8.75 9.30 -10.08
CA ARG A 116 -10.19 9.50 -10.25
C ARG A 116 -10.93 8.17 -10.44
N VAL A 117 -10.34 7.22 -11.17
CA VAL A 117 -10.98 5.92 -11.42
C VAL A 117 -10.77 4.96 -10.25
N LEU A 118 -9.59 4.93 -9.64
CA LEU A 118 -9.24 3.91 -8.64
C LEU A 118 -9.51 4.32 -7.19
N THR A 119 -9.67 5.61 -6.88
CA THR A 119 -10.04 6.06 -5.53
C THR A 119 -11.40 5.50 -5.06
N PRO A 120 -12.46 5.46 -5.89
CA PRO A 120 -13.72 4.82 -5.51
C PRO A 120 -13.56 3.33 -5.18
N VAL A 121 -12.69 2.62 -5.92
CA VAL A 121 -12.38 1.20 -5.66
C VAL A 121 -11.68 1.04 -4.31
N ALA A 122 -10.66 1.87 -4.05
CA ALA A 122 -9.95 1.87 -2.78
C ALA A 122 -10.88 2.20 -1.60
N PHE A 123 -11.72 3.24 -1.72
CA PHE A 123 -12.64 3.65 -0.67
C PHE A 123 -13.62 2.53 -0.28
N LEU A 124 -14.24 1.89 -1.27
CA LEU A 124 -15.17 0.80 -1.02
C LEU A 124 -14.48 -0.49 -0.58
N GLY A 125 -13.24 -0.73 -1.04
CA GLY A 125 -12.39 -1.79 -0.49
C GLY A 125 -12.07 -1.58 1.00
N LEU A 126 -11.73 -0.35 1.41
CA LEU A 126 -11.46 -0.02 2.82
C LEU A 126 -12.71 -0.18 3.67
N ALA A 127 -13.88 0.22 3.15
CA ALA A 127 -15.16 -0.03 3.80
C ALA A 127 -15.44 -1.54 3.94
N ALA A 128 -15.17 -2.34 2.89
CA ALA A 128 -15.29 -3.79 2.95
C ALA A 128 -14.35 -4.41 3.99
N THR A 129 -13.10 -3.94 4.10
CA THR A 129 -12.16 -4.34 5.15
C THR A 129 -12.76 -4.12 6.54
N TRP A 130 -13.32 -2.92 6.79
CA TRP A 130 -13.93 -2.62 8.07
C TRP A 130 -15.12 -3.54 8.37
N VAL A 131 -16.02 -3.73 7.41
CA VAL A 131 -17.20 -4.60 7.57
C VAL A 131 -16.78 -6.04 7.85
N VAL A 132 -15.90 -6.62 7.02
CA VAL A 132 -15.47 -8.02 7.17
C VAL A 132 -14.80 -8.26 8.52
N ILE A 133 -13.91 -7.38 8.95
CA ILE A 133 -13.18 -7.56 10.20
C ILE A 133 -14.12 -7.44 11.41
N VAL A 134 -15.06 -6.49 11.39
CA VAL A 134 -16.07 -6.37 12.46
C VAL A 134 -16.96 -7.60 12.53
N LEU A 135 -17.33 -8.20 11.39
CA LEU A 135 -18.17 -9.39 11.34
C LEU A 135 -17.42 -10.66 11.77
N VAL A 136 -16.19 -10.86 11.30
CA VAL A 136 -15.38 -12.04 11.62
C VAL A 136 -14.94 -12.02 13.10
N TYR A 137 -14.58 -10.85 13.63
CA TYR A 137 -14.17 -10.68 15.03
C TYR A 137 -15.26 -10.03 15.88
N ARG A 138 -16.52 -10.47 15.70
CA ARG A 138 -17.69 -9.88 16.38
C ARG A 138 -17.51 -9.77 17.90
N ASP A 139 -16.84 -10.74 18.53
CA ASP A 139 -16.68 -10.79 19.99
C ASP A 139 -15.73 -9.70 20.50
N GLU A 140 -14.71 -9.35 19.72
CA GLU A 140 -13.78 -8.26 20.01
C GLU A 140 -14.47 -6.89 19.90
N PHE A 141 -15.26 -6.71 18.83
CA PHE A 141 -15.91 -5.45 18.48
C PHE A 141 -17.32 -5.27 19.08
N SER A 142 -17.82 -6.22 19.87
CA SER A 142 -19.06 -6.08 20.63
C SER A 142 -18.87 -5.40 21.99
N ARG A 143 -17.64 -5.29 22.49
CA ARG A 143 -17.33 -4.62 23.76
C ARG A 143 -17.37 -3.09 23.58
N THR A 144 -18.17 -2.41 24.41
CA THR A 144 -18.57 -1.00 24.19
C THR A 144 -17.50 0.03 24.54
N ALA A 145 -16.64 -0.24 25.54
CA ALA A 145 -15.69 0.76 26.04
C ALA A 145 -14.23 0.39 25.73
N LEU A 146 -13.46 1.37 25.25
CA LEU A 146 -12.01 1.36 25.39
C LEU A 146 -11.69 1.73 26.86
N PRO A 147 -10.73 1.06 27.52
CA PRO A 147 -10.25 1.52 28.83
C PRO A 147 -9.88 3.01 28.77
N THR A 148 -10.11 3.75 29.85
CA THR A 148 -9.81 5.19 29.94
C THR A 148 -8.39 5.46 29.44
N GLN A 149 -8.24 6.51 28.63
CA GLN A 149 -7.03 6.92 27.89
C GLN A 149 -5.87 7.41 28.78
N ASP A 150 -5.68 6.83 29.96
CA ASP A 150 -4.54 7.13 30.85
C ASP A 150 -3.26 6.39 30.42
N ALA A 151 -3.38 5.42 29.52
CA ALA A 151 -2.25 4.74 28.91
C ALA A 151 -1.61 5.64 27.85
N SER A 152 -0.77 6.54 28.34
CA SER A 152 0.26 7.20 27.57
C SER A 152 0.91 6.24 26.57
N VAL A 153 0.73 6.50 25.27
CA VAL A 153 1.74 6.14 24.27
C VAL A 153 2.94 7.06 24.55
N GLN A 154 3.65 6.76 25.64
CA GLN A 154 4.72 7.58 26.23
C GLN A 154 5.99 7.54 25.37
N ASN A 155 6.07 6.61 24.41
CA ASN A 155 7.25 6.35 23.60
C ASN A 155 7.13 6.81 22.14
N ALA A 156 6.16 7.66 21.78
CA ALA A 156 6.15 8.27 20.46
C ALA A 156 7.43 9.12 20.29
N PRO A 157 8.20 8.96 19.20
CA PRO A 157 9.41 9.75 18.98
C PRO A 157 9.13 11.23 19.12
N PRO A 158 10.02 12.02 19.74
CA PRO A 158 9.81 13.44 19.93
C PRO A 158 9.60 14.12 18.58
N VAL A 159 8.51 14.88 18.49
CA VAL A 159 8.14 15.60 17.26
C VAL A 159 9.15 16.71 17.02
N GLN A 160 9.72 16.75 15.83
CA GLN A 160 10.63 17.81 15.41
C GLN A 160 9.87 18.80 14.51
N PRO A 161 9.33 19.90 15.06
CA PRO A 161 8.35 20.73 14.35
C PRO A 161 8.91 21.39 13.07
N ALA A 162 10.19 21.76 13.07
CA ALA A 162 10.85 22.30 11.89
C ALA A 162 10.94 21.26 10.76
N LEU A 163 11.42 20.06 11.08
CA LEU A 163 11.54 18.96 10.13
C LEU A 163 10.17 18.48 9.64
N LEU A 164 9.17 18.47 10.52
CA LEU A 164 7.79 18.13 10.18
C LEU A 164 7.23 19.11 9.16
N ARG A 165 7.36 20.41 9.41
CA ARG A 165 6.91 21.45 8.47
C ARG A 165 7.61 21.33 7.12
N GLN A 166 8.93 21.13 7.10
CA GLN A 166 9.69 20.95 5.86
C GLN A 166 9.23 19.71 5.09
N SER A 167 9.09 18.57 5.78
CA SER A 167 8.63 17.30 5.21
C SER A 167 7.22 17.40 4.63
N LEU A 168 6.31 18.06 5.35
CA LEU A 168 4.95 18.29 4.89
C LEU A 168 4.89 19.24 3.69
N LEU A 169 5.68 20.31 3.69
CA LEU A 169 5.75 21.25 2.56
C LEU A 169 6.35 20.59 1.31
N ALA A 170 7.42 19.83 1.45
CA ALA A 170 8.03 19.10 0.35
C ALA A 170 7.06 18.04 -0.21
N THR A 171 6.39 17.30 0.66
CA THR A 171 5.36 16.32 0.26
C THR A 171 4.17 17.00 -0.42
N ALA A 172 3.67 18.11 0.11
CA ALA A 172 2.57 18.86 -0.51
C ALA A 172 2.96 19.41 -1.88
N GLY A 173 4.16 20.00 -2.02
CA GLY A 173 4.69 20.46 -3.30
C GLY A 173 4.83 19.32 -4.31
N MET A 174 5.31 18.15 -3.87
CA MET A 174 5.39 16.94 -4.69
C MET A 174 4.01 16.50 -5.20
N LEU A 175 3.01 16.39 -4.32
CA LEU A 175 1.65 15.99 -4.67
C LEU A 175 0.96 17.00 -5.58
N ILE A 176 1.19 18.31 -5.38
CA ILE A 176 0.71 19.36 -6.27
C ILE A 176 1.34 19.20 -7.66
N GLY A 177 2.65 18.95 -7.73
CA GLY A 177 3.35 18.68 -8.98
C GLY A 177 2.76 17.49 -9.75
N PHE A 178 2.45 16.40 -9.04
CA PHE A 178 1.75 15.26 -9.64
C PHE A 178 0.37 15.64 -10.19
N GLY A 179 -0.39 16.43 -9.42
CA GLY A 179 -1.71 16.92 -9.81
C GLY A 179 -1.70 17.81 -11.06
N LEU A 180 -0.63 18.58 -11.24
CA LEU A 180 -0.41 19.45 -12.40
C LEU A 180 0.13 18.69 -13.63
N GLY A 181 0.34 17.37 -13.52
CA GLY A 181 0.84 16.54 -14.63
C GLY A 181 2.35 16.63 -14.86
N ALA A 182 3.12 17.19 -13.91
CA ALA A 182 4.57 17.17 -13.99
C ALA A 182 5.10 15.72 -13.88
N PRO A 183 6.26 15.39 -14.48
CA PRO A 183 6.79 14.03 -14.44
C PRO A 183 7.00 13.54 -13.01
N ILE A 184 6.31 12.45 -12.65
CA ILE A 184 6.29 11.88 -11.29
C ILE A 184 7.71 11.67 -10.73
N PRO A 185 8.68 11.08 -11.48
CA PRO A 185 10.04 10.93 -10.97
C PRO A 185 10.73 12.24 -10.65
N LEU A 186 10.49 13.31 -11.42
CA LEU A 186 11.13 14.61 -11.21
C LEU A 186 10.56 15.32 -9.99
N CYS A 187 9.24 15.30 -9.79
CA CYS A 187 8.62 15.88 -8.60
C CYS A 187 9.09 15.19 -7.32
N ALA A 188 9.17 13.85 -7.33
CA ALA A 188 9.70 13.09 -6.20
C ALA A 188 11.18 13.42 -5.93
N LEU A 189 12.01 13.46 -6.98
CA LEU A 189 13.43 13.81 -6.85
C LEU A 189 13.62 15.25 -6.34
N ALA A 190 12.84 16.20 -6.83
CA ALA A 190 12.88 17.59 -6.38
C ALA A 190 12.51 17.71 -4.89
N ALA A 191 11.49 16.99 -4.43
CA ALA A 191 11.12 16.95 -3.02
C ALA A 191 12.20 16.31 -2.15
N ALA A 192 12.76 15.18 -2.60
CA ALA A 192 13.87 14.52 -1.90
C ALA A 192 15.12 15.42 -1.83
N ALA A 193 15.50 16.05 -2.94
CA ALA A 193 16.64 16.97 -3.01
C ALA A 193 16.42 18.19 -2.10
N LEU A 194 15.22 18.78 -2.13
CA LEU A 194 14.86 19.89 -1.25
C LEU A 194 15.00 19.50 0.23
N LEU A 195 14.52 18.32 0.62
CA LEU A 195 14.65 17.83 1.99
C LEU A 195 16.10 17.57 2.39
N LEU A 196 16.92 17.02 1.48
CA LEU A 196 18.35 16.82 1.73
C LEU A 196 19.09 18.15 1.92
N VAL A 197 18.75 19.19 1.16
CA VAL A 197 19.38 20.53 1.28
C VAL A 197 18.89 21.29 2.50
N LEU A 198 17.60 21.18 2.84
CA LEU A 198 17.02 21.89 3.98
C LEU A 198 17.37 21.27 5.33
N GLN A 199 17.70 19.97 5.36
CA GLN A 199 18.21 19.32 6.56
C GLN A 199 19.65 19.78 6.83
N ARG A 200 19.88 20.30 8.04
CA ARG A 200 21.22 20.57 8.57
C ARG A 200 21.83 19.37 9.31
N GLY A 201 21.31 18.17 9.04
CA GLY A 201 21.74 16.92 9.66
C GLY A 201 22.75 16.17 8.80
N ASP A 202 23.30 15.09 9.36
CA ASP A 202 24.23 14.22 8.66
C ASP A 202 23.51 13.37 7.59
N PRO A 203 23.81 13.55 6.29
CA PRO A 203 23.20 12.77 5.22
C PRO A 203 23.43 11.27 5.38
N GLU A 204 24.56 10.87 5.98
CA GLU A 204 24.89 9.46 6.19
C GLU A 204 23.85 8.77 7.06
N GLN A 205 23.40 9.43 8.12
CA GLN A 205 22.38 8.89 9.01
C GLN A 205 21.04 8.72 8.27
N LEU A 206 20.70 9.66 7.38
CA LEU A 206 19.47 9.56 6.59
C LEU A 206 19.56 8.39 5.61
N PHE A 207 20.70 8.24 4.94
CA PHE A 207 20.92 7.13 4.02
C PHE A 207 20.97 5.78 4.73
N ALA A 208 21.49 5.68 5.95
CA ALA A 208 21.46 4.47 6.75
C ALA A 208 20.03 3.98 7.06
N GLU A 209 19.07 4.92 7.05
CA GLU A 209 17.66 4.67 7.35
C GLU A 209 16.81 4.33 6.10
N VAL A 210 17.39 4.40 4.90
CA VAL A 210 16.80 3.97 3.64
C VAL A 210 16.87 2.44 3.55
N ASP A 211 15.79 1.82 3.07
CA ASP A 211 15.74 0.37 2.86
C ASP A 211 16.49 -0.02 1.55
N TRP A 212 17.81 -0.16 1.67
CA TRP A 212 18.69 -0.59 0.58
C TRP A 212 18.37 -2.00 0.08
N ALA A 213 17.90 -2.89 0.97
CA ALA A 213 17.53 -4.24 0.60
C ALA A 213 16.37 -4.22 -0.41
N LEU A 214 15.37 -3.36 -0.20
CA LEU A 214 14.26 -3.18 -1.14
C LEU A 214 14.72 -2.63 -2.50
N LEU A 215 15.65 -1.69 -2.52
CA LEU A 215 16.22 -1.14 -3.76
C LEU A 215 17.00 -2.19 -4.55
N VAL A 216 17.84 -2.99 -3.87
CA VAL A 216 18.59 -4.09 -4.47
C VAL A 216 17.64 -5.19 -4.94
N PHE A 217 16.61 -5.52 -4.15
CA PHE A 217 15.59 -6.49 -4.51
C PHE A 217 14.86 -6.08 -5.80
N PHE A 218 14.38 -4.84 -5.92
CA PHE A 218 13.75 -4.38 -7.15
C PHE A 218 14.73 -4.29 -8.32
N GLY A 219 15.97 -3.88 -8.09
CA GLY A 219 17.03 -3.92 -9.12
C GLY A 219 17.25 -5.34 -9.65
N GLY A 220 17.39 -6.31 -8.75
CA GLY A 220 17.52 -7.73 -9.07
C GLY A 220 16.28 -8.27 -9.80
N LEU A 221 15.09 -7.91 -9.33
CA LEU A 221 13.84 -8.33 -9.94
C LEU A 221 13.67 -7.77 -11.36
N PHE A 222 14.04 -6.51 -11.60
CA PHE A 222 14.03 -5.95 -12.95
C PHE A 222 15.05 -6.63 -13.86
N MET A 223 16.23 -6.99 -13.37
CA MET A 223 17.21 -7.77 -14.14
C MET A 223 16.67 -9.15 -14.51
N VAL A 224 16.09 -9.88 -13.54
CA VAL A 224 15.51 -11.21 -13.76
C VAL A 224 14.33 -11.12 -14.74
N THR A 225 13.45 -10.15 -14.55
CA THR A 225 12.29 -10.00 -15.43
C THR A 225 12.71 -9.63 -16.85
N GLY A 226 13.67 -8.71 -17.00
CA GLY A 226 14.25 -8.40 -18.31
C GLY A 226 14.92 -9.61 -18.96
N ALA A 227 15.58 -10.48 -18.19
CA ALA A 227 16.15 -11.73 -18.69
C ALA A 227 15.08 -12.74 -19.14
N VAL A 228 13.97 -12.84 -18.40
CA VAL A 228 12.81 -13.68 -18.77
C VAL A 228 12.12 -13.15 -20.03
N GLU A 229 12.04 -11.82 -20.19
CA GLU A 229 11.54 -11.19 -21.41
C GLU A 229 12.39 -11.56 -22.62
N HIS A 230 13.73 -11.52 -22.49
CA HIS A 230 14.67 -11.84 -23.57
C HIS A 230 14.83 -13.35 -23.84
N SER A 231 14.47 -14.23 -22.90
CA SER A 231 14.64 -15.68 -23.05
C SER A 231 13.53 -16.35 -23.87
N GLY A 232 12.48 -15.61 -24.27
CA GLY A 232 11.36 -16.11 -25.07
C GLY A 232 10.34 -16.97 -24.31
N TRP A 233 10.59 -17.26 -23.02
CA TRP A 233 9.62 -17.94 -22.14
C TRP A 233 8.34 -17.11 -21.95
N SER A 234 8.52 -15.79 -21.91
CA SER A 234 7.46 -14.80 -21.89
C SER A 234 6.45 -15.04 -23.03
N ALA A 235 6.93 -15.17 -24.28
CA ALA A 235 6.09 -15.38 -25.46
C ALA A 235 5.24 -16.67 -25.41
N GLN A 236 5.75 -17.77 -24.85
CA GLN A 236 4.99 -19.01 -24.71
C GLN A 236 3.87 -18.90 -23.67
N LEU A 237 4.16 -18.28 -22.52
CA LEU A 237 3.17 -17.99 -21.49
C LEU A 237 2.11 -17.00 -22.03
N PHE A 238 2.54 -16.03 -22.83
CA PHE A 238 1.67 -15.01 -23.42
C PHE A 238 0.68 -15.59 -24.43
N GLY A 239 1.08 -16.53 -25.28
CA GLY A 239 0.17 -17.18 -26.24
C GLY A 239 -1.01 -17.90 -25.58
N ILE A 240 -0.86 -18.31 -24.31
CA ILE A 240 -1.94 -18.95 -23.52
C ILE A 240 -2.80 -17.90 -22.80
N LEU A 241 -2.17 -16.88 -22.23
CA LEU A 241 -2.86 -15.93 -21.34
C LEU A 241 -3.52 -14.77 -22.09
N GLU A 242 -2.94 -14.31 -23.19
CA GLU A 242 -3.44 -13.17 -23.97
C GLU A 242 -4.88 -13.37 -24.47
N PRO A 243 -5.28 -14.51 -25.07
CA PRO A 243 -6.64 -14.73 -25.57
C PRO A 243 -7.70 -14.76 -24.46
N ILE A 244 -7.27 -15.00 -23.22
CA ILE A 244 -8.12 -15.02 -22.03
C ILE A 244 -8.19 -13.60 -21.44
N ALA A 245 -7.03 -12.95 -21.30
CA ALA A 245 -6.89 -11.61 -20.73
C ALA A 245 -7.63 -10.54 -21.56
N GLN A 246 -7.68 -10.67 -22.89
CA GLN A 246 -8.36 -9.71 -23.77
C GLN A 246 -9.90 -9.78 -23.73
N ARG A 247 -10.50 -10.79 -23.07
CA ARG A 247 -11.96 -10.96 -23.03
C ARG A 247 -12.69 -9.93 -22.15
N GLY A 248 -11.96 -9.11 -21.41
CA GLY A 248 -12.49 -7.99 -20.64
C GLY A 248 -11.94 -7.88 -19.22
N VAL A 249 -12.48 -6.94 -18.46
CA VAL A 249 -12.04 -6.61 -17.09
C VAL A 249 -12.05 -7.83 -16.15
N LEU A 250 -13.10 -8.66 -16.24
CA LEU A 250 -13.25 -9.83 -15.38
C LEU A 250 -12.15 -10.86 -15.63
N SER A 251 -11.88 -11.19 -16.90
CA SER A 251 -10.89 -12.21 -17.26
C SER A 251 -9.47 -11.72 -17.00
N LEU A 252 -9.16 -10.47 -17.33
CA LEU A 252 -7.89 -9.85 -16.99
C LEU A 252 -7.68 -9.86 -15.47
N SER A 253 -8.69 -9.45 -14.69
CA SER A 253 -8.58 -9.46 -13.22
C SER A 253 -8.32 -10.88 -12.67
N ALA A 254 -9.02 -11.89 -13.19
CA ALA A 254 -8.83 -13.27 -12.75
C ALA A 254 -7.41 -13.78 -13.02
N VAL A 255 -6.90 -13.57 -14.24
CA VAL A 255 -5.53 -13.98 -14.61
C VAL A 255 -4.49 -13.19 -13.81
N SER A 256 -4.68 -11.87 -13.66
CA SER A 256 -3.79 -11.02 -12.88
C SER A 256 -3.73 -11.47 -11.42
N VAL A 257 -4.86 -11.78 -10.77
CA VAL A 257 -4.88 -12.26 -9.38
C VAL A 257 -4.11 -13.57 -9.22
N LEU A 258 -4.29 -14.49 -10.16
CA LEU A 258 -3.63 -15.80 -10.16
C LEU A 258 -2.11 -15.65 -10.30
N LEU A 259 -1.66 -14.87 -11.28
CA LEU A 259 -0.23 -14.61 -11.49
C LEU A 259 0.39 -13.82 -10.34
N SER A 260 -0.32 -12.83 -9.81
CA SER A 260 0.15 -12.00 -8.70
C SER A 260 0.39 -12.82 -7.44
N ASN A 261 -0.45 -13.81 -7.15
CA ASN A 261 -0.25 -14.70 -6.00
C ASN A 261 0.82 -15.79 -6.24
N LEU A 262 1.11 -16.13 -7.50
CA LEU A 262 2.10 -17.18 -7.82
C LEU A 262 3.53 -16.64 -7.88
N ILE A 263 3.72 -15.44 -8.45
CA ILE A 263 5.06 -14.87 -8.73
C ILE A 263 5.33 -13.61 -7.90
N SER A 264 4.29 -12.93 -7.41
CA SER A 264 4.25 -11.60 -6.76
C SER A 264 3.70 -10.48 -7.66
N ASN A 265 3.30 -9.36 -7.04
CA ASN A 265 2.61 -8.24 -7.69
C ASN A 265 3.46 -7.53 -8.76
N VAL A 266 4.71 -7.18 -8.44
CA VAL A 266 5.61 -6.46 -9.37
C VAL A 266 5.99 -7.30 -10.59
N PRO A 267 6.46 -8.56 -10.43
CA PRO A 267 6.75 -9.43 -11.58
C PRO A 267 5.53 -9.64 -12.47
N ALA A 268 4.33 -9.85 -11.87
CA ALA A 268 3.11 -10.02 -12.64
C ALA A 268 2.83 -8.81 -13.54
N VAL A 269 2.96 -7.58 -13.02
CA VAL A 269 2.77 -6.36 -13.83
C VAL A 269 3.78 -6.26 -14.96
N LEU A 270 5.04 -6.60 -14.72
CA LEU A 270 6.08 -6.56 -15.76
C LEU A 270 5.81 -7.58 -16.87
N LEU A 271 5.30 -8.77 -16.54
CA LEU A 271 4.88 -9.75 -17.54
C LEU A 271 3.72 -9.26 -18.42
N PHE A 272 2.75 -8.55 -17.85
CA PHE A 272 1.63 -7.99 -18.63
C PHE A 272 1.99 -6.75 -19.42
N ARG A 273 2.95 -5.95 -18.95
CA ARG A 273 3.33 -4.66 -19.53
C ARG A 273 3.50 -4.66 -21.06
N PRO A 274 4.19 -5.62 -21.70
CA PRO A 274 4.33 -5.62 -23.15
C PRO A 274 3.03 -5.92 -23.91
N LEU A 275 2.04 -6.57 -23.28
CA LEU A 275 0.80 -7.02 -23.93
C LEU A 275 -0.31 -5.97 -23.91
N ILE A 276 -0.39 -5.18 -22.84
CA ILE A 276 -1.47 -4.22 -22.62
C ILE A 276 -1.66 -3.22 -23.78
N PRO A 277 -0.60 -2.70 -24.44
CA PRO A 277 -0.74 -1.79 -25.57
C PRO A 277 -1.53 -2.37 -26.76
N ASP A 278 -1.50 -3.69 -26.95
CA ASP A 278 -2.17 -4.37 -28.08
C ASP A 278 -3.64 -4.71 -27.77
N PHE A 279 -4.11 -4.46 -26.55
CA PHE A 279 -5.49 -4.75 -26.16
C PHE A 279 -6.45 -3.73 -26.77
N ALA A 280 -7.72 -4.11 -26.96
CA ALA A 280 -8.74 -3.21 -27.52
C ALA A 280 -8.96 -1.93 -26.68
N GLN A 281 -8.76 -2.00 -25.35
CA GLN A 281 -8.85 -0.87 -24.43
C GLN A 281 -7.63 -0.82 -23.49
N PRO A 282 -6.47 -0.33 -23.95
CA PRO A 282 -5.21 -0.38 -23.17
C PRO A 282 -5.30 0.36 -21.84
N GLN A 283 -5.94 1.54 -21.83
CA GLN A 283 -6.08 2.34 -20.62
C GLN A 283 -6.89 1.63 -19.53
N GLN A 284 -8.01 1.01 -19.91
CA GLN A 284 -8.83 0.21 -19.00
C GLN A 284 -8.07 -1.00 -18.49
N ALA A 285 -7.32 -1.67 -19.37
CA ALA A 285 -6.51 -2.83 -19.02
C ALA A 285 -5.39 -2.48 -18.03
N TRP A 286 -4.73 -1.31 -18.18
CA TRP A 286 -3.77 -0.80 -17.20
C TRP A 286 -4.38 -0.56 -15.82
N LEU A 287 -5.56 0.07 -15.75
CA LEU A 287 -6.27 0.32 -14.50
C LEU A 287 -6.76 -0.98 -13.85
N THR A 288 -7.23 -1.93 -14.66
CA THR A 288 -7.62 -3.27 -14.23
C THR A 288 -6.43 -4.01 -13.64
N LEU A 289 -5.27 -3.97 -14.32
CA LEU A 289 -4.05 -4.61 -13.85
C LEU A 289 -3.58 -4.01 -12.52
N ALA A 290 -3.61 -2.68 -12.38
CA ALA A 290 -3.22 -1.98 -11.14
C ALA A 290 -4.10 -2.38 -9.96
N MET A 291 -5.41 -2.39 -10.18
CA MET A 291 -6.40 -2.82 -9.20
C MET A 291 -6.22 -4.29 -8.83
N ALA A 292 -6.24 -5.18 -9.83
CA ALA A 292 -6.27 -6.62 -9.61
C ALA A 292 -5.00 -7.14 -8.93
N THR A 293 -3.82 -6.73 -9.40
CA THR A 293 -2.53 -7.16 -8.80
C THR A 293 -2.33 -6.63 -7.38
N THR A 294 -2.80 -5.42 -7.09
CA THR A 294 -2.68 -4.84 -5.74
C THR A 294 -3.68 -5.48 -4.77
N LEU A 295 -4.93 -5.67 -5.17
CA LEU A 295 -5.95 -6.31 -4.32
C LEU A 295 -5.69 -7.81 -4.13
N ALA A 296 -5.11 -8.48 -5.13
CA ALA A 296 -4.69 -9.89 -5.06
C ALA A 296 -3.75 -10.16 -3.88
N GLY A 297 -2.94 -9.16 -3.50
CA GLY A 297 -2.01 -9.28 -2.38
C GLY A 297 -2.68 -9.51 -1.03
N ASN A 298 -3.98 -9.25 -0.89
CA ASN A 298 -4.75 -9.53 0.33
C ASN A 298 -5.30 -10.95 0.40
N LEU A 299 -5.17 -11.76 -0.65
CA LEU A 299 -5.77 -13.08 -0.71
C LEU A 299 -5.19 -14.01 0.36
N THR A 300 -3.88 -13.95 0.56
CA THR A 300 -3.16 -14.76 1.53
C THR A 300 -2.11 -13.93 2.26
N LEU A 301 -1.61 -14.42 3.40
CA LEU A 301 -0.54 -13.75 4.13
C LEU A 301 0.75 -13.65 3.26
N LEU A 302 0.97 -14.61 2.37
CA LEU A 302 2.12 -14.63 1.45
C LEU A 302 1.89 -13.81 0.18
N GLY A 303 0.66 -13.35 -0.07
CA GLY A 303 0.27 -12.67 -1.31
C GLY A 303 0.91 -11.29 -1.48
N SER A 304 1.41 -10.68 -0.40
CA SER A 304 2.09 -9.38 -0.46
C SER A 304 3.21 -9.32 0.56
N VAL A 305 4.33 -8.68 0.17
CA VAL A 305 5.45 -8.37 1.06
C VAL A 305 4.98 -7.54 2.25
N ALA A 306 4.03 -6.62 2.06
CA ALA A 306 3.48 -5.81 3.14
C ALA A 306 2.84 -6.67 4.25
N ASN A 307 2.14 -7.76 3.89
CA ASN A 307 1.53 -8.66 4.86
C ASN A 307 2.58 -9.40 5.69
N LEU A 308 3.67 -9.83 5.04
CA LEU A 308 4.80 -10.50 5.69
C LEU A 308 5.55 -9.55 6.62
N ILE A 309 5.75 -8.30 6.22
CA ILE A 309 6.35 -7.28 7.08
C ILE A 309 5.51 -7.08 8.34
N VAL A 310 4.17 -6.98 8.20
CA VAL A 310 3.28 -6.87 9.36
C VAL A 310 3.41 -8.08 10.29
N ALA A 311 3.41 -9.29 9.74
CA ALA A 311 3.53 -10.52 10.53
C ALA A 311 4.88 -10.62 11.26
N GLU A 312 5.98 -10.29 10.57
CA GLU A 312 7.34 -10.35 11.14
C GLU A 312 7.55 -9.31 12.24
N LEU A 313 7.11 -8.07 12.01
CA LEU A 313 7.20 -7.00 13.01
C LEU A 313 6.30 -7.28 14.22
N ALA A 314 5.09 -7.81 14.00
CA ALA A 314 4.22 -8.22 15.09
C ALA A 314 4.86 -9.34 15.93
N ARG A 315 5.50 -10.32 15.27
CA ARG A 315 6.20 -11.42 15.95
C ARG A 315 7.33 -10.90 16.84
N GLY A 316 8.07 -9.88 16.39
CA GLY A 316 9.08 -9.18 17.18
C GLY A 316 8.55 -8.55 18.47
N HIS A 317 7.24 -8.29 18.55
CA HIS A 317 6.55 -7.75 19.73
C HIS A 317 5.74 -8.82 20.50
N GLY A 318 5.98 -10.11 20.23
CA GLY A 318 5.30 -11.22 20.90
C GLY A 318 3.88 -11.49 20.39
N VAL A 319 3.49 -10.95 19.24
CA VAL A 319 2.17 -11.15 18.62
C VAL A 319 2.32 -11.97 17.35
N GLU A 320 1.77 -13.18 17.33
CA GLU A 320 1.87 -14.07 16.16
C GLU A 320 0.66 -13.95 15.24
N LEU A 321 0.81 -13.26 14.11
CA LEU A 321 -0.18 -13.25 13.03
C LEU A 321 0.02 -14.47 12.13
N SER A 322 -0.63 -15.58 12.48
CA SER A 322 -0.50 -16.83 11.72
C SER A 322 -1.21 -16.78 10.35
N PHE A 323 -0.77 -17.64 9.43
CA PHE A 323 -1.37 -17.79 8.10
C PHE A 323 -2.87 -18.11 8.17
N GLY A 324 -3.25 -19.04 9.06
CA GLY A 324 -4.65 -19.44 9.25
C GLY A 324 -5.51 -18.31 9.82
N GLU A 325 -4.94 -17.48 10.70
CA GLU A 325 -5.65 -16.32 11.26
C GLU A 325 -5.93 -15.26 10.18
N TYR A 326 -4.92 -14.96 9.35
CA TYR A 326 -5.07 -14.02 8.25
C TYR A 326 -6.09 -14.48 7.21
N LEU A 327 -6.11 -15.78 6.87
CA LEU A 327 -7.04 -16.36 5.91
C LEU A 327 -8.53 -16.24 6.31
N LYS A 328 -8.85 -15.96 7.58
CA LYS A 328 -10.23 -15.71 8.00
C LYS A 328 -10.81 -14.43 7.40
N THR A 329 -9.97 -13.45 7.08
CA THR A 329 -10.40 -12.14 6.59
C THR A 329 -9.88 -11.82 5.18
N GLY A 330 -8.62 -12.16 4.88
CA GLY A 330 -7.95 -11.80 3.62
C GLY A 330 -8.73 -12.19 2.35
N PRO A 331 -9.10 -13.47 2.15
CA PRO A 331 -9.89 -13.91 1.00
C PRO A 331 -11.24 -13.19 0.86
N LEU A 332 -11.97 -13.01 1.96
CA LEU A 332 -13.28 -12.34 1.94
C LEU A 332 -13.14 -10.87 1.53
N ILE A 333 -12.15 -10.16 2.09
CA ILE A 333 -11.85 -8.76 1.75
C ILE A 333 -11.45 -8.67 0.27
N THR A 334 -10.60 -9.58 -0.19
CA THR A 334 -10.10 -9.61 -1.58
C THR A 334 -11.24 -9.84 -2.55
N LEU A 335 -12.10 -10.84 -2.30
CA LEU A 335 -13.26 -11.13 -3.16
C LEU A 335 -14.23 -9.96 -3.22
N LEU A 336 -14.58 -9.34 -2.09
CA LEU A 336 -15.50 -8.20 -2.06
C LEU A 336 -14.93 -6.98 -2.77
N SER A 337 -13.67 -6.62 -2.48
CA SER A 337 -13.00 -5.47 -3.10
C SER A 337 -12.76 -5.67 -4.60
N LEU A 338 -12.36 -6.86 -5.04
CA LEU A 338 -12.22 -7.19 -6.47
C LEU A 338 -13.56 -7.18 -7.19
N SER A 339 -14.60 -7.79 -6.61
CA SER A 339 -15.92 -7.84 -7.25
C SER A 339 -16.46 -6.44 -7.48
N TRP A 340 -16.36 -5.57 -6.47
CA TRP A 340 -16.71 -4.17 -6.61
C TRP A 340 -15.87 -3.47 -7.67
N GLY A 341 -14.55 -3.62 -7.61
CA GLY A 341 -13.63 -3.00 -8.54
C GLY A 341 -13.89 -3.39 -10.00
N ILE A 342 -14.20 -4.67 -10.26
CA ILE A 342 -14.56 -5.18 -11.59
C ILE A 342 -15.85 -4.55 -12.07
N VAL A 343 -16.89 -4.50 -11.24
CA VAL A 343 -18.18 -3.87 -11.59
C VAL A 343 -18.00 -2.37 -11.87
N TRP A 344 -17.23 -1.69 -11.04
CA TRP A 344 -16.93 -0.27 -11.20
C TRP A 344 -16.17 0.02 -12.49
N LEU A 345 -15.09 -0.72 -12.76
CA LEU A 345 -14.33 -0.56 -13.99
C LEU A 345 -15.17 -0.92 -15.21
N TRP A 346 -15.99 -1.95 -15.15
CA TRP A 346 -16.92 -2.26 -16.24
C TRP A 346 -17.91 -1.12 -16.52
N TRP A 347 -18.39 -0.42 -15.48
CA TRP A 347 -19.34 0.68 -15.62
C TRP A 347 -18.71 2.00 -16.11
N VAL A 348 -17.46 2.28 -15.72
CA VAL A 348 -16.76 3.54 -16.08
C VAL A 348 -16.17 3.51 -17.50
N SER A 349 -16.23 2.36 -18.19
CA SER A 349 -15.51 2.12 -19.46
C SER A 349 -16.35 2.17 -20.72
#